data_AF-A0A644YM47-F1
#
_entry.id   AF-A0A644YM47-F1
#
_cell.length_a   1.000
_cell.length_b   1.000
_cell.length_c   1.000
_cell.angle_alpha   90.00
_cell.angle_beta   90.00
_cell.angle_gamma   90.00
#
_symmetry.space_group_name_H-M   'P 1'
#
loop_
_entity.id
_entity.type
_entity.pdbx_description
1 polymer ?
#
loop_
_entity_poly.entity_id
_entity_poly.type
_entity_poly.pdbx_seq_one_letter_code
_entity_poly.pdbx_strand_id
1 'polypeptide(L)'
;MRCCLKYPINVTIDTNIFDAAKYDFSENSTLKLLVKYVIKGKVKVVLSNIVIKEAEKHIAEQGMKLCGIARKLRTEALNVSTEQLINYVGLDRLLVLAGDKNLVKEKSIELFEKYIKDIDAEILDTSQININTIIDDYFEIRPPFQCGEKKRKEFPDAFIANQIRERFGSEEIVAIVCNDNGFKEACGRTPNHLFFESLGQLYNEISKEEHAYNETMDIIKELQYLISSEVTEYITQNENINVIGMSYDKDGISEGFDYSEVHLDSITNASFTVRSVDELTDMTSIFTIMCRANISANCYYDDYDNAPWDSEEKEYVYVETIGMKEEHHARFGCRIKLNRETKEISVIPFTIILGGDTRNKRYQIDDEPALDYEKDIIDADRKAIGLISLGSYDSYLEENLPDSEMSQEIVKRFEVMNALCQAFEEFSISYDSLLGELNEKDNAKKVIRLIAKKLEAISDFPSVIDEDEIDEQEIEEIKKWTDSKFENACKVADKPGLPDTISYGDSILIEGVDGSEMILCIDKLQINPSEGEEESIHIALSDGHEKIADGSVKLTIGYLNFDEDGGVEDGLADSIDYDYDQIIEVIDRFISEQTEQVGNEEKIIGIIKEAIG
;
A
#
# COMPACT_ATOMS: atom_id res chain seq x y z
N MET A 1 -11.60 24.83 23.66
CA MET A 1 -11.98 23.90 24.74
C MET A 1 -12.53 22.66 24.03
N ARG A 2 -11.70 21.64 23.77
CA ARG A 2 -12.16 20.40 23.11
C ARG A 2 -13.03 19.64 24.10
N CYS A 3 -14.27 19.33 23.72
CA CYS A 3 -15.17 18.55 24.56
C CYS A 3 -14.65 17.10 24.51
N CYS A 4 -14.16 16.57 25.64
CA CYS A 4 -13.85 15.15 25.75
C CYS A 4 -15.17 14.38 25.59
N LEU A 5 -15.22 13.41 24.68
CA LEU A 5 -16.37 12.54 24.48
C LEU A 5 -16.63 11.76 25.78
N LYS A 6 -17.88 11.74 26.23
CA LYS A 6 -18.28 10.90 27.35
C LYS A 6 -18.67 9.53 26.81
N TYR A 7 -18.04 8.48 27.33
CA TYR A 7 -18.33 7.10 26.95
C TYR A 7 -19.28 6.42 27.94
N PRO A 8 -20.20 5.56 27.46
CA PRO A 8 -20.47 5.28 26.04
C PRO A 8 -21.14 6.49 25.35
N ILE A 9 -20.72 6.78 24.12
CA ILE A 9 -21.39 7.79 23.29
C ILE A 9 -22.59 7.16 22.59
N ASN A 10 -23.75 7.81 22.64
CA ASN A 10 -24.91 7.36 21.88
C ASN A 10 -24.66 7.64 20.38
N VAL A 11 -24.89 6.65 19.53
CA VAL A 11 -24.68 6.76 18.08
C VAL A 11 -25.95 6.33 17.35
N THR A 12 -26.44 7.19 16.45
CA THR A 12 -27.49 6.84 15.48
C THR A 12 -26.93 6.90 14.07
N ILE A 13 -27.36 5.97 13.22
CA ILE A 13 -26.84 5.78 11.87
C ILE A 13 -28.02 5.85 10.91
N ASP A 14 -27.84 6.62 9.85
CA ASP A 14 -28.80 6.71 8.75
C ASP A 14 -28.63 5.56 7.74
N THR A 15 -29.69 5.21 7.01
CA THR A 15 -29.68 4.13 6.01
C THR A 15 -28.57 4.34 4.98
N ASN A 16 -28.33 5.59 4.60
CA ASN A 16 -27.32 6.00 3.63
C ASN A 16 -25.89 5.52 4.00
N ILE A 17 -25.59 5.36 5.29
CA ILE A 17 -24.29 4.91 5.78
C ILE A 17 -24.12 3.39 5.59
N PHE A 18 -25.19 2.62 5.82
CA PHE A 18 -25.18 1.18 5.55
C PHE A 18 -25.01 0.89 4.05
N ASP A 19 -25.72 1.68 3.21
CA ASP A 19 -25.60 1.61 1.76
C ASP A 19 -24.18 1.96 1.29
N ALA A 20 -23.58 3.03 1.82
CA ALA A 20 -22.22 3.43 1.51
C ALA A 20 -21.17 2.38 1.92
N ALA A 21 -21.42 1.66 3.03
CA ALA A 21 -20.60 0.54 3.48
C ALA A 21 -20.89 -0.77 2.72
N LYS A 22 -21.81 -0.76 1.74
CA LYS A 22 -22.26 -1.94 0.97
C LYS A 22 -22.66 -3.14 1.84
N TYR A 23 -23.14 -2.88 3.05
CA TYR A 23 -23.47 -3.92 4.05
C TYR A 23 -22.31 -4.92 4.28
N ASP A 24 -21.07 -4.46 4.16
CA ASP A 24 -19.91 -5.30 4.44
C ASP A 24 -19.81 -5.55 5.95
N PHE A 25 -20.04 -6.79 6.37
CA PHE A 25 -19.91 -7.25 7.76
C PHE A 25 -18.65 -8.11 7.97
N SER A 26 -17.71 -8.10 7.04
CA SER A 26 -16.42 -8.79 7.15
C SER A 26 -15.60 -8.27 8.33
N GLU A 27 -14.62 -9.04 8.78
CA GLU A 27 -13.84 -8.77 10.00
C GLU A 27 -13.17 -7.39 10.00
N ASN A 28 -12.66 -6.96 8.85
CA ASN A 28 -11.98 -5.68 8.70
C ASN A 28 -12.94 -4.55 8.33
N SER A 29 -14.23 -4.78 8.09
CA SER A 29 -15.19 -3.76 7.64
C SER A 29 -15.42 -2.63 8.65
N THR A 30 -15.88 -1.47 8.18
CA THR A 30 -16.24 -0.33 9.03
C THR A 30 -17.45 -0.63 9.91
N LEU A 31 -18.38 -1.48 9.46
CA LEU A 31 -19.55 -1.90 10.24
C LEU A 31 -19.17 -2.88 11.34
N LYS A 32 -18.25 -3.82 11.08
CA LYS A 32 -17.76 -4.74 12.12
C LYS A 32 -16.94 -4.01 13.18
N LEU A 33 -16.22 -2.97 12.80
CA LEU A 33 -15.54 -2.09 13.75
C LEU A 33 -16.49 -1.40 14.73
N LEU A 34 -17.73 -1.07 14.31
CA LEU A 34 -18.76 -0.55 15.21
C LEU A 34 -19.08 -1.57 16.32
N VAL A 35 -19.22 -2.85 15.98
CA VAL A 35 -19.43 -3.94 16.94
C VAL A 35 -18.30 -3.97 17.97
N LYS A 36 -17.04 -3.82 17.52
CA LYS A 36 -15.89 -3.77 18.43
C LYS A 36 -15.98 -2.59 19.41
N TYR A 37 -16.39 -1.42 18.94
CA TYR A 37 -16.56 -0.24 19.80
C TYR A 37 -17.73 -0.36 20.78
N VAL A 38 -18.80 -1.08 20.41
CA VAL A 38 -19.90 -1.44 21.32
C VAL A 38 -19.39 -2.40 22.41
N ILE A 39 -18.68 -3.47 22.04
CA ILE A 39 -18.10 -4.44 22.98
C ILE A 39 -17.12 -3.77 23.95
N LYS A 40 -16.31 -2.83 23.46
CA LYS A 40 -15.39 -2.01 24.29
C LYS A 40 -16.13 -1.00 25.20
N GLY A 41 -17.45 -0.89 25.11
CA GLY A 41 -18.26 0.07 25.89
C GLY A 41 -18.04 1.53 25.51
N LYS A 42 -17.42 1.80 24.34
CA LYS A 42 -17.23 3.18 23.85
C LYS A 42 -18.48 3.70 23.14
N VAL A 43 -19.24 2.85 22.47
CA VAL A 43 -20.42 3.24 21.69
C VAL A 43 -21.67 2.52 22.20
N LYS A 44 -22.79 3.24 22.28
CA LYS A 44 -24.13 2.67 22.40
C LYS A 44 -24.93 3.02 21.16
N VAL A 45 -25.35 2.02 20.40
CA VAL A 45 -26.09 2.27 19.15
C VAL A 45 -27.59 2.42 19.43
N VAL A 46 -28.20 3.44 18.86
CA VAL A 46 -29.65 3.71 18.92
C VAL A 46 -30.15 3.89 17.48
N LEU A 47 -31.09 3.07 17.03
CA LEU A 47 -31.60 3.09 15.66
C LEU A 47 -33.11 3.25 15.63
N SER A 48 -33.62 3.98 14.64
CA SER A 48 -35.04 3.96 14.31
C SER A 48 -35.43 2.63 13.68
N ASN A 49 -36.60 2.10 14.02
CA ASN A 49 -37.20 0.97 13.32
C ASN A 49 -37.46 1.25 11.82
N ILE A 50 -37.50 2.52 11.39
CA ILE A 50 -37.65 2.92 9.99
C ILE A 50 -36.34 2.66 9.25
N VAL A 51 -35.20 3.08 9.81
CA VAL A 51 -33.85 2.82 9.25
C VAL A 51 -33.63 1.31 9.10
N ILE A 52 -34.00 0.52 10.11
CA ILE A 52 -33.85 -0.95 10.06
C ILE A 52 -34.63 -1.53 8.88
N LYS A 53 -35.90 -1.16 8.72
CA LYS A 53 -36.74 -1.66 7.61
C LYS A 53 -36.25 -1.23 6.23
N GLU A 54 -35.69 -0.03 6.13
CA GLU A 54 -35.12 0.46 4.88
C GLU A 54 -33.83 -0.29 4.53
N ALA A 55 -32.95 -0.47 5.51
CA ALA A 55 -31.73 -1.27 5.37
C ALA A 55 -32.02 -2.74 5.02
N GLU A 56 -33.02 -3.37 5.66
CA GLU A 56 -33.50 -4.72 5.30
C GLU A 56 -33.95 -4.82 3.84
N LYS A 57 -34.66 -3.80 3.35
CA LYS A 57 -35.09 -3.73 1.96
C LYS A 57 -33.89 -3.57 1.03
N HIS A 58 -32.95 -2.68 1.34
CA HIS A 58 -31.78 -2.40 0.49
C HIS A 58 -30.82 -3.60 0.41
N ILE A 59 -30.50 -4.26 1.52
CA ILE A 59 -29.66 -5.46 1.51
C ILE A 59 -30.32 -6.63 0.76
N ALA A 60 -31.64 -6.78 0.91
CA ALA A 60 -32.41 -7.75 0.12
C ALA A 60 -32.33 -7.46 -1.39
N GLU A 61 -32.48 -6.20 -1.79
CA GLU A 61 -32.35 -5.78 -3.19
C GLU A 61 -30.94 -6.00 -3.72
N GLN A 62 -29.90 -5.71 -2.93
CA GLN A 62 -28.51 -6.00 -3.29
C GLN A 62 -28.26 -7.51 -3.47
N GLY A 63 -28.73 -8.34 -2.54
CA GLY A 63 -28.67 -9.80 -2.66
C GLY A 63 -29.38 -10.33 -3.91
N MET A 64 -30.56 -9.78 -4.24
CA MET A 64 -31.28 -10.13 -5.46
C MET A 64 -30.53 -9.70 -6.73
N LYS A 65 -29.89 -8.52 -6.74
CA LYS A 65 -29.06 -8.06 -7.85
C LYS A 65 -27.86 -9.00 -8.07
N LEU A 66 -27.15 -9.38 -7.00
CA LEU A 66 -26.06 -10.35 -7.05
C LEU A 66 -26.51 -11.72 -7.58
N CYS A 67 -27.68 -12.21 -7.13
CA CYS A 67 -28.26 -13.44 -7.67
C CYS A 67 -28.58 -13.32 -9.18
N GLY A 68 -29.02 -12.14 -9.63
CA GLY A 68 -29.24 -11.84 -11.04
C GLY A 68 -27.94 -11.89 -11.86
N ILE A 69 -26.87 -11.27 -11.36
CA ILE A 69 -25.53 -11.28 -11.99
C ILE A 69 -25.00 -12.72 -12.07
N ALA A 70 -25.03 -13.47 -10.96
CA ALA A 70 -24.57 -14.85 -10.91
C ALA A 70 -25.32 -15.76 -11.90
N ARG A 71 -26.62 -15.51 -12.12
CA ARG A 71 -27.40 -16.25 -13.13
C ARG A 71 -26.98 -15.93 -14.55
N LYS A 72 -26.74 -14.66 -14.87
CA LYS A 72 -26.23 -14.25 -16.19
C LYS A 72 -24.87 -14.85 -16.47
N LEU A 73 -23.92 -14.69 -15.55
CA LEU A 73 -22.58 -15.27 -15.64
C LEU A 73 -22.61 -16.79 -15.81
N ARG A 74 -23.50 -17.48 -15.10
CA ARG A 74 -23.70 -18.92 -15.29
C ARG A 74 -24.16 -19.26 -16.71
N THR A 75 -25.14 -18.52 -17.25
CA THR A 75 -25.63 -18.74 -18.61
C THR A 75 -24.54 -18.47 -19.64
N GLU A 76 -23.80 -17.37 -19.50
CA GLU A 76 -22.67 -17.02 -20.38
C GLU A 76 -21.56 -18.08 -20.32
N ALA A 77 -21.14 -18.50 -19.12
CA ALA A 77 -20.11 -19.52 -18.95
C ALA A 77 -20.52 -20.87 -19.59
N LEU A 78 -21.78 -21.28 -19.46
CA LEU A 78 -22.31 -22.51 -20.06
C LEU A 78 -22.49 -22.41 -21.58
N ASN A 79 -22.63 -21.20 -22.12
CA ASN A 79 -22.64 -20.99 -23.57
C ASN A 79 -21.22 -21.13 -24.16
N VAL A 80 -20.19 -20.72 -23.41
CA VAL A 80 -18.79 -20.79 -23.84
C VAL A 80 -18.21 -22.19 -23.65
N SER A 81 -18.52 -22.88 -22.55
CA SER A 81 -17.85 -24.13 -22.21
C SER A 81 -18.68 -25.12 -21.40
N THR A 82 -18.13 -26.32 -21.20
CA THR A 82 -18.75 -27.39 -20.41
C THR A 82 -18.56 -27.17 -18.92
N GLU A 83 -19.45 -27.75 -18.09
CA GLU A 83 -19.33 -27.72 -16.63
C GLU A 83 -17.97 -28.22 -16.12
N GLN A 84 -17.34 -29.18 -16.81
CA GLN A 84 -16.02 -29.68 -16.44
C GLN A 84 -14.94 -28.59 -16.56
N LEU A 85 -14.98 -27.79 -17.63
CA LEU A 85 -14.05 -26.69 -17.86
C LEU A 85 -14.34 -25.52 -16.93
N ILE A 86 -15.61 -25.19 -16.70
CA ILE A 86 -16.05 -24.19 -15.71
C ILE A 86 -15.52 -24.55 -14.31
N ASN A 87 -15.61 -25.82 -13.92
CA ASN A 87 -15.05 -26.30 -12.66
C ASN A 87 -13.52 -26.21 -12.63
N TYR A 88 -12.85 -26.54 -13.75
CA TYR A 88 -11.39 -26.47 -13.85
C TYR A 88 -10.86 -25.04 -13.66
N VAL A 89 -11.55 -24.03 -14.19
CA VAL A 89 -11.18 -22.61 -14.02
C VAL A 89 -11.67 -22.00 -12.69
N GLY A 90 -12.23 -22.81 -11.78
CA GLY A 90 -12.62 -22.36 -10.43
C GLY A 90 -13.95 -21.62 -10.35
N LEU A 91 -14.85 -21.79 -11.32
CA LEU A 91 -16.18 -21.16 -11.35
C LEU A 91 -17.32 -22.11 -10.93
N ASP A 92 -17.00 -23.22 -10.25
CA ASP A 92 -17.93 -24.26 -9.82
C ASP A 92 -19.09 -23.72 -8.95
N ARG A 93 -18.81 -22.71 -8.12
CA ARG A 93 -19.82 -22.08 -7.25
C ARG A 93 -20.96 -21.41 -8.03
N LEU A 94 -20.73 -20.93 -9.25
CA LEU A 94 -21.78 -20.35 -10.11
C LEU A 94 -22.85 -21.39 -10.48
N LEU A 95 -22.47 -22.67 -10.57
CA LEU A 95 -23.39 -23.76 -10.90
C LEU A 95 -24.38 -24.06 -9.75
N VAL A 96 -23.98 -23.78 -8.51
CA VAL A 96 -24.73 -24.09 -7.27
C VAL A 96 -25.69 -22.97 -6.85
N LEU A 97 -25.29 -21.70 -7.02
CA LEU A 97 -25.94 -20.53 -6.38
C LEU A 97 -27.34 -20.15 -6.92
N ALA A 98 -27.78 -20.70 -8.06
CA ALA A 98 -28.79 -20.05 -8.90
C ALA A 98 -30.28 -20.30 -8.58
N GLY A 99 -30.64 -21.15 -7.61
CA GLY A 99 -32.01 -21.68 -7.51
C GLY A 99 -33.09 -20.70 -7.02
N ASP A 100 -32.93 -20.13 -5.83
CA ASP A 100 -34.06 -19.56 -5.08
C ASP A 100 -33.82 -18.09 -4.66
N LYS A 101 -34.53 -17.18 -5.34
CA LYS A 101 -34.50 -15.73 -5.05
C LYS A 101 -35.03 -15.40 -3.66
N ASN A 102 -36.04 -16.14 -3.17
CA ASN A 102 -36.62 -15.88 -1.86
C ASN A 102 -35.64 -16.29 -0.77
N LEU A 103 -34.96 -17.42 -0.93
CA LEU A 103 -33.92 -17.86 0.01
C LEU A 103 -32.76 -16.84 0.09
N VAL A 104 -32.32 -16.28 -1.05
CA VAL A 104 -31.27 -15.23 -1.05
C VAL A 104 -31.75 -13.99 -0.31
N LYS A 105 -32.99 -13.56 -0.55
CA LYS A 105 -33.60 -12.42 0.15
C LYS A 105 -33.65 -12.66 1.65
N GLU A 106 -34.16 -13.81 2.09
CA GLU A 106 -34.26 -14.18 3.51
C GLU A 106 -32.89 -14.21 4.17
N LYS A 107 -31.90 -14.89 3.58
CA LYS A 107 -30.53 -14.93 4.10
C LYS A 107 -29.85 -13.56 4.18
N SER A 108 -30.14 -12.68 3.23
CA SER A 108 -29.61 -11.30 3.24
C SER A 108 -30.16 -10.52 4.43
N ILE A 109 -31.46 -10.65 4.70
CA ILE A 109 -32.12 -10.03 5.85
C ILE A 109 -31.59 -10.64 7.17
N GLU A 110 -31.49 -11.97 7.26
CA GLU A 110 -30.94 -12.67 8.43
C GLU A 110 -29.52 -12.20 8.79
N LEU A 111 -28.69 -11.91 7.78
CA LEU A 111 -27.34 -11.40 7.98
C LEU A 111 -27.37 -10.01 8.64
N PHE A 112 -28.25 -9.12 8.18
CA PHE A 112 -28.44 -7.81 8.79
C PHE A 112 -29.06 -7.89 10.19
N GLU A 113 -30.08 -8.74 10.40
CA GLU A 113 -30.67 -8.96 11.72
C GLU A 113 -29.64 -9.48 12.73
N LYS A 114 -28.74 -10.37 12.30
CA LYS A 114 -27.62 -10.82 13.13
C LYS A 114 -26.70 -9.66 13.48
N TYR A 115 -26.37 -8.80 12.51
CA TYR A 115 -25.57 -7.61 12.75
C TYR A 115 -26.23 -6.66 13.77
N ILE A 116 -27.53 -6.41 13.66
CA ILE A 116 -28.29 -5.58 14.61
C ILE A 116 -28.23 -6.15 16.04
N LYS A 117 -28.25 -7.48 16.18
CA LYS A 117 -28.04 -8.15 17.48
C LYS A 117 -26.60 -7.99 17.98
N ASP A 118 -25.61 -8.11 17.11
CA ASP A 118 -24.18 -7.99 17.46
C ASP A 118 -23.83 -6.58 17.99
N ILE A 119 -24.48 -5.53 17.48
CA ILE A 119 -24.28 -4.14 17.95
C ILE A 119 -25.15 -3.75 19.16
N ASP A 120 -25.96 -4.67 19.70
CA ASP A 120 -26.87 -4.44 20.83
C ASP A 120 -27.69 -3.14 20.70
N ALA A 121 -28.31 -2.92 19.54
CA ALA A 121 -28.96 -1.65 19.23
C ALA A 121 -30.23 -1.40 20.07
N GLU A 122 -30.34 -0.21 20.65
CA GLU A 122 -31.62 0.29 21.17
C GLU A 122 -32.52 0.70 20.00
N ILE A 123 -33.66 0.03 19.83
CA ILE A 123 -34.58 0.30 18.71
C ILE A 123 -35.68 1.28 19.15
N LEU A 124 -35.73 2.44 18.50
CA LEU A 124 -36.80 3.43 18.67
C LEU A 124 -38.01 3.01 17.84
N ASP A 125 -39.13 2.77 18.50
CA ASP A 125 -40.39 2.45 17.85
C ASP A 125 -41.14 3.71 17.40
N THR A 126 -42.24 3.51 16.67
CA THR A 126 -43.07 4.60 16.17
C THR A 126 -44.05 5.15 17.21
N SER A 127 -44.04 4.65 18.46
CA SER A 127 -45.06 4.98 19.46
C SER A 127 -44.94 6.41 19.98
N GLN A 128 -43.73 6.97 19.98
CA GLN A 128 -43.42 8.30 20.50
C GLN A 128 -43.37 9.39 19.42
N ILE A 129 -43.72 9.06 18.18
CA ILE A 129 -43.69 10.02 17.07
C ILE A 129 -44.81 11.05 17.22
N ASN A 130 -44.44 12.33 17.20
CA ASN A 130 -45.41 13.42 17.16
C ASN A 130 -45.82 13.74 15.72
N ILE A 131 -46.89 13.08 15.26
CA ILE A 131 -47.42 13.22 13.89
C ILE A 131 -47.82 14.67 13.58
N ASN A 132 -48.38 15.41 14.56
CA ASN A 132 -48.82 16.79 14.32
C ASN A 132 -47.63 17.69 13.97
N THR A 133 -46.52 17.56 14.71
CA THR A 133 -45.29 18.31 14.42
C THR A 133 -44.77 18.04 13.01
N ILE A 134 -44.81 16.78 12.56
CA ILE A 134 -44.32 16.39 11.22
C ILE A 134 -45.25 16.94 10.12
N ILE A 135 -46.56 16.96 10.36
CA ILE A 135 -47.52 17.57 9.43
C ILE A 135 -47.27 19.08 9.32
N ASP A 136 -47.04 19.76 10.44
CA ASP A 136 -46.70 21.19 10.45
C ASP A 136 -45.39 21.43 9.68
N ASP A 137 -44.35 20.62 9.92
CA ASP A 137 -43.07 20.70 9.22
C ASP A 137 -43.24 20.52 7.69
N TYR A 138 -44.13 19.62 7.25
CA TYR A 138 -44.45 19.42 5.83
C TYR A 138 -45.11 20.65 5.18
N PHE A 139 -46.13 21.21 5.82
CA PHE A 139 -46.86 22.36 5.27
C PHE A 139 -46.06 23.66 5.33
N GLU A 140 -45.22 23.82 6.35
CA GLU A 140 -44.34 24.97 6.49
C GLU A 140 -43.00 24.84 5.74
N ILE A 141 -42.76 23.71 5.07
CA ILE A 141 -41.52 23.43 4.32
C ILE A 141 -40.29 23.57 5.23
N ARG A 142 -40.39 22.99 6.42
CA ARG A 142 -39.26 22.90 7.36
C ARG A 142 -38.47 21.61 7.08
N PRO A 143 -37.15 21.60 7.35
CA PRO A 143 -36.32 20.41 7.15
C PRO A 143 -36.92 19.16 7.83
N PRO A 144 -36.92 18.00 7.16
CA PRO A 144 -36.16 17.70 5.94
C PRO A 144 -36.86 18.15 4.64
N PHE A 145 -38.13 18.58 4.69
CA PHE A 145 -38.88 18.97 3.50
C PHE A 145 -38.30 20.21 2.82
N GLN A 146 -38.10 20.14 1.49
CA GLN A 146 -37.61 21.26 0.67
C GLN A 146 -38.53 21.54 -0.52
N CYS A 147 -38.39 22.74 -1.12
CA CYS A 147 -39.10 23.11 -2.34
C CYS A 147 -38.70 22.21 -3.54
N GLY A 148 -39.62 21.32 -3.96
CA GLY A 148 -39.46 20.45 -5.13
C GLY A 148 -40.28 19.15 -5.00
N GLU A 149 -40.66 18.51 -6.10
CA GLU A 149 -41.53 17.32 -6.05
C GLU A 149 -40.91 16.10 -5.32
N LYS A 150 -39.60 15.89 -5.47
CA LYS A 150 -38.89 14.78 -4.81
C LYS A 150 -38.66 15.06 -3.32
N LYS A 151 -38.22 16.27 -2.98
CA LYS A 151 -37.89 16.68 -1.61
C LYS A 151 -39.10 17.02 -0.73
N ARG A 152 -40.30 17.07 -1.31
CA ARG A 152 -41.57 17.07 -0.57
C ARG A 152 -41.99 15.68 -0.08
N LYS A 153 -41.27 14.61 -0.42
CA LYS A 153 -41.61 13.22 -0.06
C LYS A 153 -40.71 12.61 1.02
N GLU A 154 -39.88 13.42 1.69
CA GLU A 154 -38.91 13.01 2.72
C GLU A 154 -39.58 12.77 4.09
N PHE A 155 -40.72 12.07 4.10
CA PHE A 155 -41.40 11.69 5.33
C PHE A 155 -40.60 10.71 6.21
N PRO A 156 -39.93 9.67 5.68
CA PRO A 156 -39.10 8.77 6.49
C PRO A 156 -38.08 9.55 7.34
N ASP A 157 -37.34 10.45 6.72
CA ASP A 157 -36.35 11.34 7.35
C ASP A 157 -36.99 12.19 8.45
N ALA A 158 -38.18 12.75 8.20
CA ALA A 158 -38.90 13.56 9.18
C ALA A 158 -39.30 12.74 10.42
N PHE A 159 -39.73 11.49 10.22
CA PHE A 159 -40.05 10.56 11.30
C PHE A 159 -38.81 10.19 12.12
N ILE A 160 -37.71 9.81 11.45
CA ILE A 160 -36.46 9.42 12.11
C ILE A 160 -35.90 10.62 12.90
N ALA A 161 -35.86 11.81 12.30
CA ALA A 161 -35.39 13.02 12.96
C ALA A 161 -36.25 13.36 14.19
N ASN A 162 -37.57 13.20 14.12
CA ASN A 162 -38.43 13.38 15.29
C ASN A 162 -38.13 12.37 16.40
N GLN A 163 -37.94 11.10 16.08
CA GLN A 163 -37.58 10.06 17.07
C GLN A 163 -36.26 10.38 17.78
N ILE A 164 -35.25 10.85 17.04
CA ILE A 164 -33.96 11.26 17.63
C ILE A 164 -34.15 12.44 18.59
N ARG A 165 -34.88 13.48 18.17
CA ARG A 165 -35.12 14.68 19.00
C ARG A 165 -35.87 14.34 20.30
N GLU A 166 -36.91 13.53 20.23
CA GLU A 166 -37.69 13.12 21.41
C GLU A 166 -36.87 12.25 22.36
N ARG A 167 -36.01 11.36 21.83
CA ARG A 167 -35.23 10.43 22.65
C ARG A 167 -34.10 11.10 23.44
N PHE A 168 -33.34 12.00 22.82
CA PHE A 168 -32.12 12.57 23.43
C PHE A 168 -32.34 13.94 24.07
N GLY A 169 -33.42 14.64 23.70
CA GLY A 169 -33.75 15.95 24.25
C GLY A 169 -32.60 16.95 24.11
N SER A 170 -32.28 17.67 25.19
CA SER A 170 -31.23 18.71 25.21
C SER A 170 -30.02 18.39 26.09
N GLU A 171 -30.05 17.27 26.82
CA GLU A 171 -29.02 16.92 27.82
C GLU A 171 -28.13 15.75 27.38
N GLU A 172 -28.69 14.73 26.71
CA GLU A 172 -27.93 13.56 26.27
C GLU A 172 -27.21 13.85 24.95
N ILE A 173 -25.90 13.57 24.90
CA ILE A 173 -25.10 13.71 23.69
C ILE A 173 -25.38 12.53 22.76
N VAL A 174 -25.62 12.81 21.48
CA VAL A 174 -25.78 11.83 20.41
C VAL A 174 -24.91 12.19 19.21
N ALA A 175 -24.20 11.19 18.70
CA ALA A 175 -23.51 11.23 17.42
C ALA A 175 -24.43 10.72 16.31
N ILE A 176 -24.76 11.60 15.38
CA ILE A 176 -25.63 11.34 14.23
C ILE A 176 -24.72 11.15 13.01
N VAL A 177 -24.64 9.91 12.51
CA VAL A 177 -23.83 9.56 11.34
C VAL A 177 -24.74 9.55 10.11
N CYS A 178 -24.60 10.58 9.27
CA CYS A 178 -25.41 10.79 8.08
C CYS A 178 -24.67 11.70 7.09
N ASN A 179 -24.82 11.44 5.79
CA ASN A 179 -24.28 12.33 4.75
C ASN A 179 -25.31 13.32 4.18
N ASP A 180 -26.60 13.14 4.47
CA ASP A 180 -27.67 14.01 3.98
C ASP A 180 -27.79 15.30 4.80
N ASN A 181 -27.63 16.44 4.15
CA ASN A 181 -27.71 17.75 4.80
C ASN A 181 -29.15 18.12 5.23
N GLY A 182 -30.17 17.71 4.49
CA GLY A 182 -31.57 17.90 4.86
C GLY A 182 -31.93 17.12 6.12
N PHE A 183 -31.45 15.87 6.22
CA PHE A 183 -31.61 15.07 7.44
C PHE A 183 -30.88 15.67 8.65
N LYS A 184 -29.64 16.13 8.47
CA LYS A 184 -28.88 16.82 9.54
C LYS A 184 -29.63 18.05 10.07
N GLU A 185 -30.23 18.84 9.17
CA GLU A 185 -31.03 20.00 9.54
C GLU A 185 -32.32 19.59 10.26
N ALA A 186 -32.99 18.53 9.81
CA ALA A 186 -34.19 17.99 10.44
C ALA A 186 -33.93 17.52 11.88
N CYS A 187 -32.78 16.91 12.16
CA CYS A 187 -32.42 16.47 13.51
C CYS A 187 -32.26 17.64 14.49
N GLY A 188 -32.13 18.87 14.01
CA GLY A 188 -31.93 20.07 14.81
C GLY A 188 -30.48 20.23 15.26
N ARG A 189 -29.91 21.41 15.09
CA ARG A 189 -28.54 21.73 15.53
C ARG A 189 -28.54 22.19 16.98
N THR A 190 -28.62 21.26 17.91
CA THR A 190 -28.42 21.52 19.33
C THR A 190 -26.98 21.17 19.74
N PRO A 191 -26.43 21.78 20.81
CA PRO A 191 -25.05 21.51 21.25
C PRO A 191 -24.78 20.03 21.62
N ASN A 192 -25.82 19.25 21.92
CA ASN A 192 -25.72 17.83 22.23
C ASN A 192 -25.78 16.93 20.98
N HIS A 193 -26.04 17.46 19.79
CA HIS A 193 -26.00 16.71 18.54
C HIS A 193 -24.65 16.88 17.84
N LEU A 194 -23.89 15.80 17.74
CA LEU A 194 -22.63 15.73 16.99
C LEU A 194 -22.91 15.09 15.63
N PHE A 195 -22.48 15.73 14.54
CA PHE A 195 -22.74 15.23 13.20
C PHE A 195 -21.47 14.70 12.54
N PHE A 196 -21.55 13.51 11.96
CA PHE A 196 -20.46 12.86 11.23
C PHE A 196 -20.96 12.41 9.86
N GLU A 197 -20.16 12.62 8.81
CA GLU A 197 -20.52 12.22 7.44
C GLU A 197 -20.28 10.74 7.19
N SER A 198 -19.44 10.09 8.02
CA SER A 198 -19.12 8.68 7.90
C SER A 198 -18.72 8.09 9.26
N LEU A 199 -18.78 6.76 9.36
CA LEU A 199 -18.27 6.03 10.53
C LEU A 199 -16.77 6.29 10.76
N GLY A 200 -15.97 6.43 9.70
CA GLY A 200 -14.55 6.75 9.83
C GLY A 200 -14.29 8.10 10.53
N GLN A 201 -15.12 9.13 10.28
CA GLN A 201 -15.01 10.40 11.00
C GLN A 201 -15.33 10.24 12.50
N LEU A 202 -16.37 9.46 12.82
CA LEU A 202 -16.71 9.14 14.22
C LEU A 202 -15.55 8.39 14.90
N TYR A 203 -15.02 7.36 14.25
CA TYR A 203 -13.91 6.57 14.80
C TYR A 203 -12.65 7.43 14.99
N ASN A 204 -12.35 8.32 14.05
CA ASN A 204 -11.23 9.24 14.19
C ASN A 204 -11.35 10.13 15.44
N GLU A 205 -12.53 10.66 15.74
CA GLU A 205 -12.74 11.45 16.96
C GLU A 205 -12.61 10.60 18.23
N ILE A 206 -13.06 9.34 18.19
CA ILE A 206 -12.86 8.40 19.30
C ILE A 206 -11.37 8.08 19.50
N SER A 207 -10.65 7.84 18.41
CA SER A 207 -9.23 7.47 18.41
C SER A 207 -8.32 8.62 18.84
N LYS A 208 -8.69 9.88 18.57
CA LYS A 208 -7.92 11.08 18.98
C LYS A 208 -7.74 11.22 20.49
N GLU A 209 -8.58 10.58 21.30
CA GLU A 209 -8.46 10.58 22.76
C GLU A 209 -7.46 9.53 23.28
N GLU A 210 -6.99 8.63 22.41
CA GLU A 210 -6.04 7.58 22.77
C GLU A 210 -4.59 8.05 22.62
N HIS A 211 -3.72 7.66 23.55
CA HIS A 211 -2.31 8.06 23.57
C HIS A 211 -1.57 7.69 22.27
N ALA A 212 -1.90 6.51 21.72
CA ALA A 212 -1.23 5.97 20.54
C ALA A 212 -1.62 6.67 19.23
N TYR A 213 -2.57 7.62 19.23
CA TYR A 213 -2.97 8.33 18.01
C TYR A 213 -1.82 9.12 17.39
N ASN A 214 -1.08 9.89 18.20
CA ASN A 214 0.02 10.72 17.70
C ASN A 214 1.18 9.84 17.21
N GLU A 215 1.48 8.76 17.93
CA GLU A 215 2.47 7.75 17.54
C GLU A 215 2.12 7.15 16.16
N THR A 216 0.87 6.69 15.97
CA THR A 216 0.41 6.19 14.67
C THR A 216 0.57 7.25 13.58
N MET A 217 0.21 8.50 13.84
CA MET A 217 0.34 9.59 12.86
C MET A 217 1.79 9.90 12.49
N ASP A 218 2.73 9.76 13.43
CA ASP A 218 4.15 9.98 13.18
C ASP A 218 4.76 8.82 12.38
N ILE A 219 4.40 7.57 12.70
CA ILE A 219 4.81 6.39 11.90
C ILE A 219 4.25 6.48 10.47
N ILE A 220 3.00 6.96 10.28
CA ILE A 220 2.45 7.13 8.92
C ILE A 220 3.24 8.17 8.10
N LYS A 221 3.74 9.24 8.73
CA LYS A 221 4.59 10.22 8.05
C LYS A 221 5.94 9.61 7.68
N GLU A 222 6.52 8.83 8.58
CA GLU A 222 7.77 8.09 8.35
C GLU A 222 7.63 7.13 7.17
N LEU A 223 6.53 6.37 7.13
CA LEU A 223 6.25 5.35 6.11
C LEU A 223 5.53 5.89 4.87
N GLN A 224 5.53 7.20 4.62
CA GLN A 224 4.75 7.80 3.55
C GLN A 224 5.10 7.22 2.16
N TYR A 225 6.38 7.02 1.87
CA TYR A 225 6.81 6.44 0.59
C TYR A 225 6.43 4.97 0.46
N LEU A 226 6.66 4.19 1.52
CA LEU A 226 6.30 2.77 1.57
C LEU A 226 4.79 2.55 1.39
N ILE A 227 3.95 3.35 2.06
CA ILE A 227 2.49 3.29 1.91
C ILE A 227 2.07 3.59 0.47
N SER A 228 2.63 4.62 -0.16
CA SER A 228 2.31 4.96 -1.54
C SER A 228 2.73 3.85 -2.51
N SER A 229 3.91 3.26 -2.29
CA SER A 229 4.42 2.14 -3.09
C SER A 229 3.51 0.91 -2.97
N GLU A 230 3.20 0.49 -1.74
CA GLU A 230 2.36 -0.68 -1.46
C GLU A 230 0.94 -0.54 -2.04
N VAL A 231 0.35 0.67 -1.94
CA VAL A 231 -0.97 0.93 -2.54
C VAL A 231 -0.91 0.86 -4.06
N THR A 232 0.16 1.35 -4.67
CA THR A 232 0.37 1.31 -6.12
C THR A 232 0.55 -0.12 -6.59
N GLU A 233 1.40 -0.89 -5.91
CA GLU A 233 1.65 -2.30 -6.20
C GLU A 233 0.37 -3.14 -6.03
N TYR A 234 -0.40 -2.89 -4.97
CA TYR A 234 -1.69 -3.54 -4.77
C TYR A 234 -2.66 -3.31 -5.93
N ILE A 235 -2.72 -2.08 -6.47
CA ILE A 235 -3.58 -1.75 -7.62
C ILE A 235 -3.10 -2.47 -8.88
N THR A 236 -1.79 -2.46 -9.14
CA THR A 236 -1.19 -3.08 -10.33
C THR A 236 -1.32 -4.59 -10.33
N GLN A 237 -1.03 -5.26 -9.22
CA GLN A 237 -1.06 -6.73 -9.14
C GLN A 237 -2.48 -7.32 -9.19
N ASN A 238 -3.49 -6.57 -8.76
CA ASN A 238 -4.86 -7.06 -8.65
C ASN A 238 -5.80 -6.51 -9.73
N GLU A 239 -5.32 -5.61 -10.60
CA GLU A 239 -6.14 -4.89 -11.59
C GLU A 239 -7.46 -4.35 -11.00
N ASN A 240 -7.37 -3.77 -9.79
CA ASN A 240 -8.53 -3.42 -8.97
C ASN A 240 -9.24 -2.12 -9.42
N ILE A 241 -9.44 -1.96 -10.73
CA ILE A 241 -10.13 -0.84 -11.35
C ILE A 241 -11.46 -1.29 -11.95
N ASN A 242 -12.44 -0.41 -11.92
CA ASN A 242 -13.71 -0.57 -12.60
C ASN A 242 -14.00 0.72 -13.38
N VAL A 243 -13.87 0.65 -14.70
CA VAL A 243 -14.09 1.79 -15.60
C VAL A 243 -15.52 1.78 -16.11
N ILE A 244 -16.29 2.80 -15.71
CA ILE A 244 -17.66 3.04 -16.14
C ILE A 244 -17.63 3.87 -17.41
N GLY A 245 -17.63 3.21 -18.57
CA GLY A 245 -17.61 3.86 -19.89
C GLY A 245 -18.90 4.61 -20.25
N MET A 246 -20.03 4.17 -19.67
CA MET A 246 -21.39 4.69 -19.92
C MET A 246 -21.81 5.78 -18.93
N SER A 247 -22.38 6.88 -19.42
CA SER A 247 -23.11 7.86 -18.62
C SER A 247 -24.55 8.01 -19.11
N TYR A 248 -25.42 8.50 -18.22
CA TYR A 248 -26.83 8.74 -18.51
C TYR A 248 -27.18 10.17 -18.14
N ASP A 249 -27.82 10.89 -19.06
CA ASP A 249 -28.34 12.22 -18.75
C ASP A 249 -29.65 12.15 -17.93
N LYS A 250 -30.18 13.32 -17.57
CA LYS A 250 -31.42 13.46 -16.80
C LYS A 250 -32.66 12.90 -17.51
N ASP A 251 -32.60 12.74 -18.82
CA ASP A 251 -33.68 12.25 -19.68
C ASP A 251 -33.54 10.75 -19.96
N GLY A 252 -32.48 10.11 -19.44
CA GLY A 252 -32.19 8.69 -19.56
C GLY A 252 -31.49 8.31 -20.86
N ILE A 253 -30.96 9.29 -21.60
CA ILE A 253 -30.17 9.06 -22.80
C ILE A 253 -28.78 8.59 -22.39
N SER A 254 -28.39 7.43 -22.89
CA SER A 254 -27.08 6.83 -22.66
C SER A 254 -26.05 7.37 -23.65
N GLU A 255 -24.86 7.69 -23.15
CA GLU A 255 -23.70 8.08 -23.93
C GLU A 255 -22.46 7.32 -23.45
N GLY A 256 -21.48 7.09 -24.33
CA GLY A 256 -20.26 6.35 -24.00
C GLY A 256 -20.25 4.92 -24.52
N PHE A 257 -19.45 4.06 -23.89
CA PHE A 257 -19.15 2.71 -24.36
C PHE A 257 -19.36 1.71 -23.23
N ASP A 258 -20.02 0.59 -23.53
CA ASP A 258 -20.23 -0.50 -22.58
C ASP A 258 -19.04 -1.46 -22.67
N TYR A 259 -18.01 -1.19 -21.86
CA TYR A 259 -16.77 -1.94 -21.92
C TYR A 259 -16.96 -3.40 -21.50
N SER A 260 -16.55 -4.32 -22.37
CA SER A 260 -16.50 -5.75 -22.11
C SER A 260 -15.23 -6.13 -21.35
N GLU A 261 -14.11 -5.46 -21.63
CA GLU A 261 -12.80 -5.72 -21.03
C GLU A 261 -12.12 -4.41 -20.63
N VAL A 262 -11.39 -4.44 -19.52
CA VAL A 262 -10.68 -3.28 -18.97
C VAL A 262 -9.35 -3.76 -18.41
N HIS A 263 -8.26 -3.18 -18.88
CA HIS A 263 -6.91 -3.44 -18.39
C HIS A 263 -6.28 -2.16 -17.88
N LEU A 264 -5.64 -2.26 -16.72
CA LEU A 264 -4.84 -1.15 -16.18
C LEU A 264 -3.60 -0.98 -17.07
N ASP A 265 -3.39 0.23 -17.57
CA ASP A 265 -2.23 0.58 -18.39
C ASP A 265 -1.10 1.15 -17.52
N SER A 266 -1.42 2.16 -16.70
CA SER A 266 -0.44 2.75 -15.79
C SER A 266 -1.09 3.53 -14.64
N ILE A 267 -0.32 3.73 -13.57
CA ILE A 267 -0.66 4.58 -12.43
C ILE A 267 0.53 5.48 -12.10
N THR A 268 0.31 6.79 -12.06
CA THR A 268 1.35 7.79 -11.79
C THR A 268 0.88 8.84 -10.80
N ASN A 269 1.83 9.59 -10.22
CA ASN A 269 1.57 10.68 -9.27
C ASN A 269 0.72 10.24 -8.05
N ALA A 270 0.91 9.01 -7.59
CA ALA A 270 0.21 8.49 -6.41
C ALA A 270 0.65 9.26 -5.15
N SER A 271 -0.31 9.96 -4.54
CA SER A 271 -0.12 10.68 -3.29
C SER A 271 -1.32 10.46 -2.39
N PHE A 272 -1.15 10.60 -1.08
CA PHE A 272 -2.26 10.42 -0.16
C PHE A 272 -2.28 11.43 0.99
N THR A 273 -3.43 11.47 1.64
CA THR A 273 -3.65 12.19 2.90
C THR A 273 -4.38 11.26 3.87
N VAL A 274 -4.02 11.30 5.15
CA VAL A 274 -4.73 10.51 6.17
C VAL A 274 -6.10 11.12 6.41
N ARG A 275 -7.16 10.31 6.23
CA ARG A 275 -8.55 10.73 6.43
C ARG A 275 -9.03 10.45 7.85
N SER A 276 -8.72 9.26 8.38
CA SER A 276 -9.14 8.84 9.72
C SER A 276 -8.24 7.74 10.27
N VAL A 277 -8.04 7.73 11.59
CA VAL A 277 -7.53 6.55 12.31
C VAL A 277 -8.74 5.82 12.89
N ASP A 278 -9.05 4.68 12.28
CA ASP A 278 -10.31 3.97 12.50
C ASP A 278 -10.24 3.05 13.71
N GLU A 279 -9.13 2.34 13.92
CA GLU A 279 -8.95 1.42 15.04
C GLU A 279 -7.56 1.57 15.64
N LEU A 280 -7.51 1.59 16.97
CA LEU A 280 -6.29 1.51 17.76
C LEU A 280 -6.40 0.29 18.69
N THR A 281 -5.37 -0.55 18.65
CA THR A 281 -5.13 -1.66 19.58
C THR A 281 -3.77 -1.43 20.24
N ASP A 282 -3.20 -2.41 20.95
CA ASP A 282 -1.89 -2.25 21.60
C ASP A 282 -0.72 -2.27 20.59
N MET A 283 -0.79 -3.13 19.56
CA MET A 283 0.28 -3.28 18.57
C MET A 283 -0.12 -2.77 17.18
N THR A 284 -1.41 -2.79 16.84
CA THR A 284 -1.87 -2.50 15.47
C THR A 284 -2.79 -1.29 15.40
N SER A 285 -2.72 -0.58 14.28
CA SER A 285 -3.61 0.52 13.92
C SER A 285 -4.26 0.24 12.57
N ILE A 286 -5.53 0.61 12.42
CA ILE A 286 -6.20 0.65 11.11
C ILE A 286 -6.55 2.10 10.82
N PHE A 287 -6.19 2.58 9.64
CA PHE A 287 -6.47 3.95 9.21
C PHE A 287 -6.96 3.97 7.77
N THR A 288 -7.76 4.98 7.45
CA THR A 288 -8.21 5.29 6.09
C THR A 288 -7.37 6.41 5.52
N ILE A 289 -6.81 6.21 4.32
CA ILE A 289 -6.18 7.26 3.53
C ILE A 289 -7.06 7.65 2.35
N MET A 290 -6.89 8.88 1.88
CA MET A 290 -7.48 9.40 0.64
C MET A 290 -6.35 9.62 -0.36
N CYS A 291 -6.31 8.77 -1.38
CA CYS A 291 -5.33 8.79 -2.45
C CYS A 291 -5.77 9.68 -3.59
N ARG A 292 -4.80 10.24 -4.30
CA ARG A 292 -4.93 10.90 -5.60
C ARG A 292 -3.89 10.29 -6.51
N ALA A 293 -4.31 9.84 -7.69
CA ALA A 293 -3.42 9.28 -8.68
C ALA A 293 -3.98 9.53 -10.08
N ASN A 294 -3.08 9.60 -11.05
CA ASN A 294 -3.44 9.55 -12.46
C ASN A 294 -3.48 8.07 -12.88
N ILE A 295 -4.60 7.62 -13.44
CA ILE A 295 -4.78 6.23 -13.84
C ILE A 295 -5.13 6.20 -15.33
N SER A 296 -4.40 5.37 -16.06
CA SER A 296 -4.64 5.07 -17.47
C SER A 296 -5.19 3.65 -17.59
N ALA A 297 -6.23 3.45 -18.40
CA ALA A 297 -6.81 2.15 -18.66
C ALA A 297 -7.13 1.96 -20.14
N ASN A 298 -6.82 0.76 -20.64
CA ASN A 298 -7.19 0.31 -21.98
C ASN A 298 -8.50 -0.48 -21.85
N CYS A 299 -9.55 0.01 -22.49
CA CYS A 299 -10.90 -0.50 -22.35
C CYS A 299 -11.41 -0.93 -23.72
N TYR A 300 -12.05 -2.08 -23.82
CA TYR A 300 -12.50 -2.65 -25.08
C TYR A 300 -14.01 -2.84 -25.06
N TYR A 301 -14.67 -2.59 -26.20
CA TYR A 301 -16.10 -2.84 -26.36
C TYR A 301 -16.39 -3.36 -27.77
N ASP A 302 -17.48 -4.10 -27.90
CA ASP A 302 -17.96 -4.62 -29.18
C ASP A 302 -18.91 -3.63 -29.84
N ASP A 303 -18.61 -3.23 -31.08
CA ASP A 303 -19.41 -2.26 -31.85
C ASP A 303 -20.58 -2.92 -32.58
N TYR A 304 -21.59 -3.30 -31.81
CA TYR A 304 -22.84 -3.86 -32.35
C TYR A 304 -23.66 -2.84 -33.17
N ASP A 305 -23.44 -1.54 -32.96
CA ASP A 305 -24.19 -0.49 -33.67
C ASP A 305 -23.79 -0.41 -35.15
N ASN A 306 -22.53 -0.73 -35.47
CA ASN A 306 -22.03 -0.79 -36.84
C ASN A 306 -21.96 -2.22 -37.43
N ALA A 307 -22.20 -3.26 -36.63
CA ALA A 307 -22.17 -4.66 -37.08
C ALA A 307 -23.41 -5.06 -37.92
N PRO A 308 -23.24 -5.74 -39.07
CA PRO A 308 -24.34 -6.35 -39.83
C PRO A 308 -25.11 -7.40 -39.01
N TRP A 309 -26.45 -7.31 -39.02
CA TRP A 309 -27.34 -8.33 -38.44
C TRP A 309 -27.71 -9.41 -39.46
N ASP A 310 -27.38 -10.68 -39.16
CA ASP A 310 -27.86 -11.82 -39.92
C ASP A 310 -29.20 -12.32 -39.36
N SER A 311 -30.26 -12.12 -40.15
CA SER A 311 -31.61 -12.53 -39.76
C SER A 311 -31.89 -14.04 -39.85
N GLU A 312 -31.08 -14.80 -40.60
CA GLU A 312 -31.25 -16.25 -40.74
C GLU A 312 -30.73 -16.97 -39.49
N GLU A 313 -29.50 -16.63 -39.07
CA GLU A 313 -28.86 -17.20 -37.87
C GLU A 313 -29.20 -16.45 -36.57
N LYS A 314 -29.80 -15.25 -36.68
CA LYS A 314 -30.19 -14.36 -35.57
C LYS A 314 -29.00 -13.94 -34.70
N GLU A 315 -27.92 -13.56 -35.36
CA GLU A 315 -26.71 -13.06 -34.72
C GLU A 315 -26.11 -11.88 -35.48
N TYR A 316 -25.32 -11.07 -34.78
CA TYR A 316 -24.48 -10.05 -35.42
C TYR A 316 -23.23 -10.72 -35.99
N VAL A 317 -22.87 -10.36 -37.22
CA VAL A 317 -21.71 -10.91 -37.93
C VAL A 317 -20.74 -9.77 -38.18
N TYR A 318 -19.43 -10.04 -38.10
CA TYR A 318 -18.37 -9.02 -38.22
C TYR A 318 -18.48 -7.91 -37.17
N VAL A 319 -18.79 -8.28 -35.92
CA VAL A 319 -18.71 -7.35 -34.79
C VAL A 319 -17.25 -6.98 -34.58
N GLU A 320 -16.93 -5.71 -34.73
CA GLU A 320 -15.59 -5.16 -34.50
C GLU A 320 -15.44 -4.83 -33.01
N THR A 321 -14.34 -5.27 -32.40
CA THR A 321 -13.99 -4.86 -31.04
C THR A 321 -13.13 -3.61 -31.15
N ILE A 322 -13.51 -2.55 -30.45
CA ILE A 322 -12.84 -1.26 -30.48
C ILE A 322 -12.15 -1.00 -29.14
N GLY A 323 -10.85 -0.76 -29.19
CA GLY A 323 -10.06 -0.26 -28.07
C GLY A 323 -10.27 1.22 -27.79
N MET A 324 -10.33 1.57 -26.51
CA MET A 324 -10.46 2.93 -26.01
C MET A 324 -9.44 3.14 -24.89
N LYS A 325 -8.63 4.19 -24.98
CA LYS A 325 -7.75 4.61 -23.89
C LYS A 325 -8.45 5.68 -23.06
N GLU A 326 -8.62 5.44 -21.77
CA GLU A 326 -9.16 6.40 -20.82
C GLU A 326 -8.10 6.86 -19.81
N GLU A 327 -7.93 8.17 -19.68
CA GLU A 327 -7.06 8.80 -18.68
C GLU A 327 -7.93 9.43 -17.57
N HIS A 328 -7.64 9.10 -16.31
CA HIS A 328 -8.39 9.56 -15.15
C HIS A 328 -7.52 10.27 -14.13
N HIS A 329 -8.07 11.31 -13.50
CA HIS A 329 -7.57 11.90 -12.26
C HIS A 329 -8.41 11.34 -11.10
N ALA A 330 -7.98 10.20 -10.57
CA ALA A 330 -8.75 9.45 -9.60
C ALA A 330 -8.55 9.96 -8.17
N ARG A 331 -9.64 9.96 -7.39
CA ARG A 331 -9.63 10.15 -5.95
C ARG A 331 -10.34 8.99 -5.29
N PHE A 332 -9.61 8.20 -4.51
CA PHE A 332 -10.14 7.00 -3.89
C PHE A 332 -9.65 6.86 -2.46
N GLY A 333 -10.49 6.26 -1.61
CA GLY A 333 -10.12 5.91 -0.25
C GLY A 333 -9.75 4.45 -0.15
N CYS A 334 -8.65 4.13 0.52
CA CYS A 334 -8.32 2.77 0.91
C CYS A 334 -7.99 2.71 2.40
N ARG A 335 -8.07 1.51 2.97
CA ARG A 335 -7.82 1.26 4.38
C ARG A 335 -6.57 0.44 4.53
N ILE A 336 -5.77 0.81 5.52
CA ILE A 336 -4.46 0.23 5.76
C ILE A 336 -4.40 -0.24 7.20
N LYS A 337 -3.88 -1.45 7.37
CA LYS A 337 -3.50 -1.99 8.67
C LYS A 337 -1.99 -1.83 8.85
N LEU A 338 -1.59 -1.24 9.95
CA LEU A 338 -0.20 -1.00 10.34
C LEU A 338 0.09 -1.74 11.65
N ASN A 339 1.18 -2.48 11.68
CA ASN A 339 1.81 -2.93 12.92
C ASN A 339 2.80 -1.85 13.38
N ARG A 340 2.60 -1.27 14.56
CA ARG A 340 3.43 -0.18 15.05
C ARG A 340 4.79 -0.64 15.57
N GLU A 341 4.93 -1.92 15.94
CA GLU A 341 6.21 -2.48 16.39
C GLU A 341 7.10 -2.86 15.21
N THR A 342 6.56 -3.62 14.25
CA THR A 342 7.33 -4.10 13.08
C THR A 342 7.34 -3.12 11.91
N LYS A 343 6.50 -2.07 11.96
CA LYS A 343 6.24 -1.13 10.85
C LYS A 343 5.69 -1.79 9.57
N GLU A 344 5.27 -3.05 9.65
CA GLU A 344 4.64 -3.76 8.54
C GLU A 344 3.26 -3.19 8.23
N ILE A 345 2.98 -3.09 6.93
CA ILE A 345 1.74 -2.54 6.39
C ILE A 345 1.01 -3.63 5.58
N SER A 346 -0.30 -3.65 5.67
CA SER A 346 -1.15 -4.43 4.76
C SER A 346 -2.34 -3.61 4.28
N VAL A 347 -2.55 -3.62 2.97
CA VAL A 347 -3.66 -2.94 2.32
C VAL A 347 -4.92 -3.80 2.43
N ILE A 348 -6.00 -3.22 2.95
CA ILE A 348 -7.31 -3.89 3.01
C ILE A 348 -7.96 -3.78 1.63
N PRO A 349 -8.50 -4.89 1.07
CA PRO A 349 -9.03 -4.90 -0.29
C PRO A 349 -10.03 -3.81 -0.62
N PHE A 350 -9.87 -3.22 -1.81
CA PHE A 350 -10.73 -2.16 -2.33
C PHE A 350 -10.76 -2.20 -3.87
N THR A 351 -11.75 -1.52 -4.45
CA THR A 351 -11.88 -1.35 -5.92
C THR A 351 -11.99 0.13 -6.23
N ILE A 352 -11.24 0.60 -7.21
CA ILE A 352 -11.30 1.97 -7.71
C ILE A 352 -12.39 2.05 -8.76
N ILE A 353 -13.32 2.99 -8.60
CA ILE A 353 -14.36 3.26 -9.59
C ILE A 353 -13.91 4.49 -10.39
N LEU A 354 -13.78 4.31 -11.69
CA LEU A 354 -13.38 5.33 -12.64
C LEU A 354 -14.57 5.63 -13.54
N GLY A 355 -15.00 6.88 -13.61
CA GLY A 355 -16.19 7.26 -14.37
C GLY A 355 -16.07 8.66 -14.93
N GLY A 356 -17.18 9.23 -15.41
CA GLY A 356 -17.18 10.56 -16.01
C GLY A 356 -16.72 11.69 -15.09
N ASP A 357 -16.78 11.51 -13.77
CA ASP A 357 -16.32 12.48 -12.77
C ASP A 357 -14.79 12.47 -12.56
N THR A 358 -14.12 11.37 -12.90
CA THR A 358 -12.65 11.24 -12.82
C THR A 358 -11.98 11.30 -14.19
N ARG A 359 -12.71 11.05 -15.27
CA ARG A 359 -12.21 11.00 -16.65
C ARG A 359 -11.74 12.38 -17.11
N ASN A 360 -10.47 12.45 -17.51
CA ASN A 360 -9.85 13.64 -18.10
C ASN A 360 -9.85 13.55 -19.62
N LYS A 361 -9.45 12.40 -20.18
CA LYS A 361 -9.45 12.14 -21.62
C LYS A 361 -9.99 10.75 -21.92
N ARG A 362 -10.55 10.62 -23.12
CA ARG A 362 -10.93 9.36 -23.73
C ARG A 362 -10.75 9.47 -25.24
N TYR A 363 -10.04 8.53 -25.82
CA TYR A 363 -9.81 8.47 -27.25
C TYR A 363 -9.75 7.01 -27.70
N GLN A 364 -10.17 6.77 -28.94
CA GLN A 364 -10.12 5.46 -29.56
C GLN A 364 -8.66 5.08 -29.80
N ILE A 365 -8.36 3.83 -29.50
CA ILE A 365 -7.15 3.15 -29.95
C ILE A 365 -7.56 2.63 -31.33
N ASP A 366 -6.97 3.15 -32.40
CA ASP A 366 -7.31 2.70 -33.76
C ASP A 366 -6.80 1.25 -33.93
N ASP A 367 -7.70 0.28 -33.75
CA ASP A 367 -7.48 -1.14 -34.04
C ASP A 367 -7.57 -1.38 -35.57
N GLU A 368 -6.56 -0.96 -36.34
CA GLU A 368 -6.11 -1.92 -37.36
C GLU A 368 -5.32 -3.01 -36.60
N PRO A 369 -5.46 -4.32 -36.92
CA PRO A 369 -4.45 -5.29 -36.50
C PRO A 369 -3.17 -5.04 -37.31
N ALA A 370 -2.52 -3.92 -37.05
CA ALA A 370 -1.08 -3.80 -37.15
C ALA A 370 -0.58 -4.59 -35.93
N LEU A 371 0.01 -5.78 -36.03
CA LEU A 371 1.45 -5.86 -36.30
C LEU A 371 2.03 -4.45 -36.34
N ASP A 372 2.16 -3.86 -35.16
CA ASP A 372 2.75 -2.59 -34.78
C ASP A 372 3.48 -1.83 -35.92
N TYR A 373 2.90 -1.53 -37.08
CA TYR A 373 3.71 -1.22 -38.25
C TYR A 373 4.35 0.15 -38.07
N GLU A 374 3.72 1.10 -37.38
CA GLU A 374 4.37 2.39 -37.11
C GLU A 374 5.47 2.28 -36.06
N LYS A 375 5.28 1.59 -34.93
CA LYS A 375 6.38 1.45 -33.96
C LYS A 375 7.40 0.40 -34.42
N ASP A 376 7.02 -0.61 -35.19
CA ASP A 376 7.91 -1.56 -35.89
C ASP A 376 8.64 -0.86 -37.04
N ILE A 377 8.02 0.10 -37.76
CA ILE A 377 8.70 0.94 -38.76
C ILE A 377 9.62 1.93 -38.06
N ILE A 378 9.18 2.61 -36.99
CA ILE A 378 10.02 3.50 -36.18
C ILE A 378 11.16 2.70 -35.57
N ASP A 379 10.90 1.54 -34.98
CA ASP A 379 11.91 0.67 -34.40
C ASP A 379 12.79 0.06 -35.47
N ALA A 380 12.27 -0.28 -36.66
CA ALA A 380 13.07 -0.74 -37.80
C ALA A 380 13.92 0.37 -38.38
N ASP A 381 13.42 1.60 -38.46
CA ASP A 381 14.10 2.80 -38.95
C ASP A 381 15.20 3.18 -37.96
N ARG A 382 14.88 3.24 -36.66
CA ARG A 382 15.85 3.41 -35.55
C ARG A 382 16.92 2.34 -35.59
N LYS A 383 16.56 1.06 -35.69
CA LYS A 383 17.53 -0.04 -35.83
C LYS A 383 18.37 0.09 -37.11
N ALA A 384 17.78 0.53 -38.22
CA ALA A 384 18.49 0.70 -39.50
C ALA A 384 19.54 1.81 -39.44
N ILE A 385 19.35 2.82 -38.59
CA ILE A 385 20.32 3.90 -38.34
C ILE A 385 21.20 3.67 -37.10
N GLY A 386 21.04 2.54 -36.42
CA GLY A 386 21.86 2.14 -35.27
C GLY A 386 21.40 2.66 -33.91
N LEU A 387 20.16 3.16 -33.82
CA LEU A 387 19.49 3.53 -32.57
C LEU A 387 18.68 2.37 -31.98
N ILE A 388 18.38 2.47 -30.69
CA ILE A 388 17.65 1.47 -29.92
C ILE A 388 16.14 1.64 -30.14
N SER A 389 15.41 0.52 -30.18
CA SER A 389 13.95 0.52 -30.24
C SER A 389 13.35 1.19 -29.00
N LEU A 390 12.31 2.00 -29.18
CA LEU A 390 11.66 2.70 -28.06
C LEU A 390 11.09 1.72 -27.02
N GLY A 391 10.69 0.52 -27.44
CA GLY A 391 10.22 -0.54 -26.54
C GLY A 391 11.32 -1.37 -25.87
N SER A 392 12.60 -1.11 -26.18
CA SER A 392 13.72 -1.93 -25.74
C SER A 392 14.65 -1.22 -24.73
N TYR A 393 14.32 0.00 -24.28
CA TYR A 393 15.20 0.74 -23.36
C TYR A 393 15.30 0.10 -21.97
N ASP A 394 14.24 -0.55 -21.48
CA ASP A 394 14.30 -1.27 -20.21
C ASP A 394 15.35 -2.39 -20.29
N SER A 395 15.26 -3.25 -21.31
CA SER A 395 16.24 -4.30 -21.55
C SER A 395 17.64 -3.75 -21.82
N TYR A 396 17.75 -2.64 -22.56
CA TYR A 396 19.03 -1.99 -22.81
C TYR A 396 19.70 -1.50 -21.51
N LEU A 397 18.94 -0.85 -20.62
CA LEU A 397 19.46 -0.41 -19.32
C LEU A 397 19.84 -1.61 -18.46
N GLU A 398 19.00 -2.63 -18.36
CA GLU A 398 19.25 -3.84 -17.58
C GLU A 398 20.47 -4.61 -18.07
N GLU A 399 20.69 -4.71 -19.39
CA GLU A 399 21.86 -5.37 -19.97
C GLU A 399 23.15 -4.58 -19.77
N ASN A 400 23.10 -3.24 -19.75
CA ASN A 400 24.28 -2.39 -19.65
C ASN A 400 24.68 -2.05 -18.21
N LEU A 401 23.76 -2.10 -17.24
CA LEU A 401 24.07 -1.76 -15.85
C LEU A 401 25.13 -2.69 -15.24
N PRO A 402 25.05 -4.03 -15.34
CA PRO A 402 26.05 -4.93 -14.74
C PRO A 402 27.47 -4.70 -15.26
N ASP A 403 27.59 -4.41 -16.56
CA ASP A 403 28.87 -4.17 -17.25
C ASP A 403 29.34 -2.72 -17.18
N SER A 404 28.57 -1.83 -16.55
CA SER A 404 28.93 -0.42 -16.39
C SER A 404 30.14 -0.22 -15.47
N GLU A 405 30.90 0.86 -15.71
CA GLU A 405 32.02 1.24 -14.84
C GLU A 405 31.55 1.46 -13.39
N MET A 406 30.37 2.06 -13.22
CA MET A 406 29.73 2.24 -11.91
C MET A 406 29.50 0.92 -11.19
N SER A 407 28.85 -0.05 -11.83
CA SER A 407 28.59 -1.37 -11.25
C SER A 407 29.89 -2.06 -10.86
N GLN A 408 30.89 -2.07 -11.75
CA GLN A 408 32.18 -2.69 -11.48
C GLN A 408 32.92 -2.02 -10.31
N GLU A 409 32.90 -0.68 -10.23
CA GLU A 409 33.50 0.08 -9.13
C GLU A 409 32.80 -0.20 -7.79
N ILE A 410 31.46 -0.25 -7.77
CA ILE A 410 30.67 -0.54 -6.55
C ILE A 410 30.89 -2.00 -6.11
N VAL A 411 30.77 -2.96 -7.01
CA VAL A 411 30.95 -4.40 -6.70
C VAL A 411 32.37 -4.67 -6.19
N LYS A 412 33.40 -4.05 -6.76
CA LYS A 412 34.78 -4.16 -6.26
C LYS A 412 34.92 -3.72 -4.79
N ARG A 413 34.12 -2.75 -4.35
CA ARG A 413 34.09 -2.29 -2.96
C ARG A 413 33.30 -3.24 -2.06
N PHE A 414 32.25 -3.86 -2.59
CA PHE A 414 31.56 -4.96 -1.92
C PHE A 414 32.48 -6.16 -1.70
N GLU A 415 33.31 -6.51 -2.68
CA GLU A 415 34.32 -7.56 -2.54
C GLU A 415 35.32 -7.24 -1.42
N VAL A 416 35.79 -5.99 -1.33
CA VAL A 416 36.68 -5.56 -0.22
C VAL A 416 35.98 -5.70 1.13
N MET A 417 34.72 -5.27 1.24
CA MET A 417 33.96 -5.42 2.48
C MET A 417 33.75 -6.89 2.86
N ASN A 418 33.37 -7.73 1.89
CA ASN A 418 33.22 -9.16 2.09
C ASN A 418 34.53 -9.80 2.59
N ALA A 419 35.68 -9.40 2.05
CA ALA A 419 36.98 -9.86 2.50
C ALA A 419 37.31 -9.41 3.94
N LEU A 420 36.94 -8.18 4.33
CA LEU A 420 37.09 -7.70 5.70
C LEU A 420 36.23 -8.51 6.69
N CYS A 421 34.97 -8.81 6.35
CA CYS A 421 34.11 -9.65 7.16
C CYS A 421 34.64 -11.09 7.27
N GLN A 422 35.14 -11.65 6.16
CA GLN A 422 35.69 -13.00 6.13
C GLN A 422 36.92 -13.17 7.06
N ALA A 423 37.70 -12.11 7.30
CA ALA A 423 38.82 -12.15 8.24
C ALA A 423 38.38 -12.55 9.67
N PHE A 424 37.13 -12.25 10.06
CA PHE A 424 36.59 -12.59 11.37
C PHE A 424 36.34 -14.09 11.55
N GLU A 425 36.29 -14.89 10.48
CA GLU A 425 36.31 -16.36 10.60
C GLU A 425 37.61 -16.80 11.28
N GLU A 426 38.77 -16.30 10.84
CA GLU A 426 40.06 -16.62 11.47
C GLU A 426 40.20 -16.06 12.88
N PHE A 427 39.62 -14.87 13.13
CA PHE A 427 39.65 -14.25 14.45
C PHE A 427 38.83 -15.07 15.44
N SER A 428 37.66 -15.55 15.05
CA SER A 428 36.81 -16.41 15.89
C SER A 428 37.55 -17.69 16.32
N ILE A 429 38.25 -18.35 15.40
CA ILE A 429 39.07 -19.55 15.69
C ILE A 429 40.19 -19.22 16.69
N SER A 430 40.81 -18.05 16.55
CA SER A 430 41.91 -17.62 17.40
C SER A 430 41.42 -17.29 18.82
N TYR A 431 40.25 -16.66 18.95
CA TYR A 431 39.62 -16.40 20.25
C TYR A 431 39.13 -17.67 20.94
N ASP A 432 38.52 -18.61 20.20
CA ASP A 432 38.13 -19.93 20.73
C ASP A 432 39.36 -20.70 21.27
N SER A 433 40.47 -20.66 20.52
CA SER A 433 41.73 -21.24 20.96
C SER A 433 42.23 -20.62 22.26
N LEU A 434 42.17 -19.28 22.38
CA LEU A 434 42.54 -18.58 23.62
C LEU A 434 41.61 -18.96 24.79
N LEU A 435 40.30 -19.03 24.56
CA LEU A 435 39.33 -19.46 25.58
C LEU A 435 39.62 -20.88 26.07
N GLY A 436 39.99 -21.79 25.16
CA GLY A 436 40.46 -23.14 25.49
C GLY A 436 41.62 -23.11 26.49
N GLU A 437 42.67 -22.35 26.19
CA GLU A 437 43.86 -22.20 27.03
C GLU A 437 43.56 -21.51 28.37
N LEU A 438 42.67 -20.52 28.39
CA LEU A 438 42.24 -19.83 29.62
C LEU A 438 41.37 -20.74 30.51
N ASN A 439 40.69 -21.74 29.95
CA ASN A 439 39.91 -22.70 30.71
C ASN A 439 40.76 -23.78 31.38
N GLU A 440 42.00 -23.98 30.93
CA GLU A 440 42.98 -24.84 31.60
C GLU A 440 43.64 -24.12 32.79
N LYS A 441 43.31 -24.56 34.01
CA LYS A 441 43.77 -23.91 35.27
C LYS A 441 45.29 -23.73 35.37
N ASP A 442 46.07 -24.67 34.82
CA ASP A 442 47.54 -24.63 34.90
C ASP A 442 48.17 -23.72 33.83
N ASN A 443 47.45 -23.39 32.75
CA ASN A 443 47.98 -22.61 31.62
C ASN A 443 47.45 -21.17 31.57
N ALA A 444 46.26 -20.91 32.12
CA ALA A 444 45.63 -19.59 32.11
C ALA A 444 46.56 -18.46 32.59
N LYS A 445 47.19 -18.63 33.77
CA LYS A 445 48.11 -17.62 34.33
C LYS A 445 49.35 -17.40 33.44
N LYS A 446 49.83 -18.45 32.78
CA LYS A 446 51.02 -18.39 31.93
C LYS A 446 50.72 -17.64 30.63
N VAL A 447 49.57 -17.92 30.01
CA VAL A 447 49.12 -17.24 28.79
C VAL A 447 48.78 -15.78 29.07
N ILE A 448 48.08 -15.48 30.17
CA ILE A 448 47.76 -14.09 30.58
C ILE A 448 49.03 -13.26 30.74
N ARG A 449 50.09 -13.78 31.38
CA ARG A 449 51.38 -13.07 31.49
C ARG A 449 52.00 -12.72 30.14
N LEU A 450 51.82 -13.56 29.12
CA LEU A 450 52.39 -13.34 27.80
C LEU A 450 51.63 -12.27 26.99
N ILE A 451 50.31 -12.16 27.20
CA ILE A 451 49.45 -11.24 26.46
C ILE A 451 49.21 -9.92 27.19
N ALA A 452 49.11 -9.90 28.52
CA ALA A 452 48.67 -8.73 29.30
C ALA A 452 49.50 -7.48 28.99
N LYS A 453 50.83 -7.59 29.03
CA LYS A 453 51.74 -6.48 28.71
C LYS A 453 51.69 -6.00 27.27
N LYS A 454 51.38 -6.91 26.34
CA LYS A 454 51.30 -6.59 24.91
C LYS A 454 49.95 -5.98 24.55
N LEU A 455 48.89 -6.33 25.29
CA LEU A 455 47.51 -5.86 25.10
C LEU A 455 47.14 -4.66 26.00
N GLU A 456 48.00 -4.26 26.94
CA GLU A 456 47.78 -3.12 27.86
C GLU A 456 47.50 -1.79 27.13
N ALA A 457 47.99 -1.65 25.89
CA ALA A 457 47.75 -0.47 25.06
C ALA A 457 46.36 -0.44 24.39
N ILE A 458 45.58 -1.52 24.50
CA ILE A 458 44.24 -1.63 23.94
C ILE A 458 43.24 -1.14 24.99
N SER A 459 42.38 -0.20 24.60
CA SER A 459 41.52 0.54 25.52
C SER A 459 40.47 -0.32 26.25
N ASP A 460 40.08 -1.47 25.69
CA ASP A 460 39.02 -2.33 26.22
C ASP A 460 39.55 -3.61 26.90
N PHE A 461 40.88 -3.83 26.94
CA PHE A 461 41.47 -5.01 27.56
C PHE A 461 41.46 -4.89 29.10
N PRO A 462 41.07 -5.94 29.86
CA PRO A 462 41.06 -5.90 31.32
C PRO A 462 42.45 -5.66 31.93
N SER A 463 42.54 -4.77 32.92
CA SER A 463 43.81 -4.41 33.57
C SER A 463 44.30 -5.52 34.49
N VAL A 464 45.58 -5.87 34.39
CA VAL A 464 46.26 -6.79 35.33
C VAL A 464 47.11 -5.97 36.29
N ILE A 465 46.89 -6.14 37.60
CA ILE A 465 47.52 -5.32 38.66
C ILE A 465 48.96 -5.76 38.94
N ASP A 466 49.20 -7.08 38.98
CA ASP A 466 50.53 -7.67 39.18
C ASP A 466 50.70 -8.92 38.31
N GLU A 467 51.60 -8.85 37.31
CA GLU A 467 51.89 -9.96 36.40
C GLU A 467 52.38 -11.22 37.16
N ASP A 468 53.00 -11.06 38.32
CA ASP A 468 53.52 -12.17 39.13
C ASP A 468 52.46 -12.78 40.07
N GLU A 469 51.40 -12.04 40.42
CA GLU A 469 50.31 -12.47 41.32
C GLU A 469 48.89 -12.32 40.72
N ILE A 470 48.66 -12.89 39.52
CA ILE A 470 47.32 -12.89 38.89
C ILE A 470 46.29 -13.64 39.75
N ASP A 471 45.20 -12.97 40.11
CA ASP A 471 44.10 -13.53 40.92
C ASP A 471 43.00 -14.21 40.07
N GLU A 472 42.05 -14.90 40.73
CA GLU A 472 40.97 -15.61 40.01
C GLU A 472 39.95 -14.65 39.36
N GLN A 473 39.83 -13.42 39.87
CA GLN A 473 38.91 -12.42 39.33
C GLN A 473 39.45 -11.82 38.03
N GLU A 474 40.75 -11.49 37.98
CA GLU A 474 41.43 -11.00 36.78
C GLU A 474 41.34 -12.03 35.63
N ILE A 475 41.50 -13.33 35.94
CA ILE A 475 41.33 -14.41 34.96
C ILE A 475 39.90 -14.43 34.40
N GLU A 476 38.90 -14.30 35.26
CA GLU A 476 37.49 -14.32 34.86
C GLU A 476 37.10 -13.09 34.03
N GLU A 477 37.67 -11.91 34.33
CA GLU A 477 37.46 -10.69 33.55
C GLU A 477 38.06 -10.81 32.15
N ILE A 478 39.27 -11.38 32.02
CA ILE A 478 39.90 -11.65 30.73
C ILE A 478 39.09 -12.69 29.94
N LYS A 479 38.59 -13.74 30.58
CA LYS A 479 37.70 -14.72 29.91
C LYS A 479 36.46 -14.07 29.34
N LYS A 480 35.77 -13.23 30.13
CA LYS A 480 34.58 -12.51 29.65
C LYS A 480 34.90 -11.58 28.49
N TRP A 481 36.05 -10.91 28.52
CA TRP A 481 36.49 -10.09 27.41
C TRP A 481 36.75 -10.95 26.17
N THR A 482 37.43 -12.08 26.31
CA THR A 482 37.68 -13.01 25.19
C THR A 482 36.40 -13.63 24.65
N ASP A 483 35.46 -14.03 25.51
CA ASP A 483 34.13 -14.52 25.12
C ASP A 483 33.37 -13.45 24.33
N SER A 484 33.38 -12.19 24.80
CA SER A 484 32.74 -11.08 24.09
C SER A 484 33.36 -10.82 22.72
N LYS A 485 34.69 -10.94 22.60
CA LYS A 485 35.39 -10.81 21.31
C LYS A 485 35.08 -11.97 20.38
N PHE A 486 35.04 -13.20 20.91
CA PHE A 486 34.63 -14.39 20.17
C PHE A 486 33.20 -14.26 19.62
N GLU A 487 32.23 -13.88 20.48
CA GLU A 487 30.85 -13.67 20.05
C GLU A 487 30.73 -12.60 18.96
N ASN A 488 31.47 -11.50 19.10
CA ASN A 488 31.48 -10.45 18.07
C ASN A 488 32.06 -10.97 16.75
N ALA A 489 33.16 -11.73 16.80
CA ALA A 489 33.77 -12.29 15.60
C ALA A 489 32.86 -13.29 14.90
N CYS A 490 32.16 -14.15 15.63
CA CYS A 490 31.14 -15.04 15.04
C CYS A 490 30.02 -14.23 14.39
N LYS A 491 29.50 -13.19 15.06
CA LYS A 491 28.44 -12.34 14.50
C LYS A 491 28.84 -11.69 13.18
N VAL A 492 30.08 -11.20 13.07
CA VAL A 492 30.58 -10.58 11.84
C VAL A 492 30.83 -11.63 10.74
N ALA A 493 31.36 -12.80 11.11
CA ALA A 493 31.62 -13.90 10.17
C ALA A 493 30.32 -14.51 9.59
N ASP A 494 29.24 -14.55 10.38
CA ASP A 494 27.95 -15.10 9.96
C ASP A 494 27.12 -14.14 9.07
N LYS A 495 27.61 -12.92 8.79
CA LYS A 495 26.90 -11.93 7.97
C LYS A 495 26.75 -12.41 6.52
N PRO A 496 25.58 -12.19 5.88
CA PRO A 496 25.42 -12.47 4.47
C PRO A 496 26.37 -11.58 3.65
N GLY A 497 27.09 -12.17 2.70
CA GLY A 497 27.95 -11.42 1.80
C GLY A 497 27.15 -10.46 0.93
N LEU A 498 27.76 -9.32 0.62
CA LEU A 498 27.26 -8.36 -0.36
C LEU A 498 27.25 -8.99 -1.76
N PRO A 499 26.29 -8.60 -2.62
CA PRO A 499 26.10 -9.21 -3.93
C PRO A 499 27.26 -8.90 -4.89
N ASP A 500 27.42 -9.76 -5.89
CA ASP A 500 28.42 -9.64 -6.96
C ASP A 500 27.88 -8.93 -8.22
N THR A 501 26.61 -8.49 -8.21
CA THR A 501 25.95 -7.72 -9.27
C THR A 501 24.92 -6.78 -8.65
N ILE A 502 24.63 -5.67 -9.33
CA ILE A 502 23.56 -4.72 -8.95
C ILE A 502 22.54 -4.59 -10.09
N SER A 503 21.28 -4.39 -9.71
CA SER A 503 20.12 -4.27 -10.61
C SER A 503 19.28 -3.03 -10.28
N TYR A 504 18.51 -2.55 -11.25
CA TYR A 504 17.53 -1.50 -10.98
C TYR A 504 16.44 -2.00 -10.02
N GLY A 505 16.06 -1.16 -9.06
CA GLY A 505 15.15 -1.53 -7.98
C GLY A 505 15.80 -2.18 -6.76
N ASP A 506 17.13 -2.39 -6.77
CA ASP A 506 17.84 -2.98 -5.65
C ASP A 506 17.89 -2.04 -4.43
N SER A 507 17.78 -2.65 -3.25
CA SER A 507 18.07 -2.03 -1.97
C SER A 507 19.04 -2.95 -1.21
N ILE A 508 20.29 -2.51 -1.11
CA ILE A 508 21.42 -3.30 -0.62
C ILE A 508 21.89 -2.72 0.71
N LEU A 509 21.79 -3.53 1.77
CA LEU A 509 22.32 -3.21 3.10
C LEU A 509 23.81 -3.53 3.17
N ILE A 510 24.62 -2.51 3.43
CA ILE A 510 26.06 -2.58 3.65
C ILE A 510 26.30 -2.44 5.15
N GLU A 511 26.64 -3.55 5.81
CA GLU A 511 26.91 -3.58 7.25
C GLU A 511 28.42 -3.68 7.53
N GLY A 512 28.94 -2.76 8.34
CA GLY A 512 30.32 -2.71 8.77
C GLY A 512 30.65 -3.75 9.84
N VAL A 513 31.95 -3.96 10.10
CA VAL A 513 32.43 -4.92 11.12
C VAL A 513 32.20 -4.39 12.55
N ASP A 514 32.01 -3.08 12.69
CA ASP A 514 31.67 -2.38 13.94
C ASP A 514 30.15 -2.27 14.20
N GLY A 515 29.32 -2.77 13.28
CA GLY A 515 27.85 -2.71 13.34
C GLY A 515 27.25 -1.42 12.78
N SER A 516 28.03 -0.56 12.12
CA SER A 516 27.51 0.56 11.32
C SER A 516 26.79 0.06 10.06
N GLU A 517 25.76 0.78 9.60
CA GLU A 517 24.92 0.36 8.47
C GLU A 517 24.81 1.49 7.43
N MET A 518 24.80 1.12 6.15
CA MET A 518 24.42 1.98 5.04
C MET A 518 23.52 1.22 4.08
N ILE A 519 22.63 1.92 3.39
CA ILE A 519 21.74 1.34 2.40
C ILE A 519 21.98 2.02 1.05
N LEU A 520 22.38 1.23 0.05
CA LEU A 520 22.43 1.63 -1.35
C LEU A 520 21.10 1.31 -2.02
N CYS A 521 20.46 2.31 -2.61
CA CYS A 521 19.21 2.17 -3.33
C CYS A 521 19.38 2.61 -4.79
N ILE A 522 18.91 1.78 -5.72
CA ILE A 522 18.81 2.10 -7.14
C ILE A 522 17.33 2.08 -7.50
N ASP A 523 16.78 3.17 -8.02
CA ASP A 523 15.37 3.24 -8.36
C ASP A 523 15.00 2.21 -9.45
N LYS A 524 13.72 1.78 -9.43
CA LYS A 524 13.17 0.92 -10.49
C LYS A 524 13.07 1.70 -11.81
N LEU A 525 13.16 0.98 -12.92
CA LEU A 525 12.93 1.55 -14.25
C LEU A 525 11.48 2.05 -14.36
N GLN A 526 11.33 3.36 -14.53
CA GLN A 526 10.05 4.04 -14.77
C GLN A 526 10.25 5.12 -15.83
N ILE A 527 10.76 4.70 -17.00
CA ILE A 527 11.06 5.60 -18.12
C ILE A 527 9.90 5.62 -19.13
N ASN A 528 9.69 6.74 -19.80
CA ASN A 528 8.71 6.84 -20.89
C ASN A 528 9.39 7.41 -22.14
N PRO A 529 10.15 6.58 -22.87
CA PRO A 529 11.14 7.06 -23.81
C PRO A 529 10.52 7.81 -24.99
N SER A 530 10.91 9.08 -25.16
CA SER A 530 10.57 9.93 -26.30
C SER A 530 11.84 10.47 -26.95
N GLU A 531 11.84 10.59 -28.28
CA GLU A 531 13.03 10.99 -29.06
C GLU A 531 13.58 12.35 -28.64
N GLY A 532 14.88 12.42 -28.37
CA GLY A 532 15.57 13.66 -27.97
C GLY A 532 15.36 14.07 -26.51
N GLU A 533 14.65 13.26 -25.72
CA GLU A 533 14.51 13.47 -24.28
C GLU A 533 15.62 12.77 -23.47
N GLU A 534 15.86 13.28 -22.26
CA GLU A 534 16.73 12.67 -21.27
C GLU A 534 15.88 12.15 -20.10
N GLU A 535 16.06 10.88 -19.77
CA GLU A 535 15.43 10.23 -18.63
C GLU A 535 16.48 10.00 -17.53
N SER A 536 16.09 10.15 -16.26
CA SER A 536 17.02 10.03 -15.13
C SER A 536 16.49 9.06 -14.08
N ILE A 537 17.32 8.10 -13.69
CA ILE A 537 17.05 7.12 -12.64
C ILE A 537 17.94 7.47 -11.44
N HIS A 538 17.35 7.65 -10.27
CA HIS A 538 18.10 8.07 -9.09
C HIS A 538 18.81 6.90 -8.40
N ILE A 539 19.98 7.20 -7.85
CA ILE A 539 20.78 6.33 -6.99
C ILE A 539 21.01 7.08 -5.69
N ALA A 540 20.77 6.45 -4.55
CA ALA A 540 20.94 7.07 -3.26
C ALA A 540 21.69 6.16 -2.30
N LEU A 541 22.56 6.77 -1.49
CA LEU A 541 23.14 6.13 -0.32
C LEU A 541 22.57 6.80 0.93
N SER A 542 22.15 6.01 1.91
CA SER A 542 21.61 6.49 3.19
C SER A 542 22.22 5.75 4.38
N ASP A 543 22.20 6.38 5.55
CA ASP A 543 22.65 5.78 6.82
C ASP A 543 21.48 5.20 7.65
N GLY A 544 20.34 4.94 6.99
CA GLY A 544 19.09 4.50 7.64
C GLY A 544 18.21 5.64 8.18
N HIS A 545 18.70 6.87 8.27
CA HIS A 545 17.94 8.04 8.72
C HIS A 545 17.91 9.17 7.68
N GLU A 546 19.06 9.49 7.11
CA GLU A 546 19.23 10.57 6.15
C GLU A 546 19.99 10.11 4.90
N LYS A 547 19.74 10.81 3.79
CA LYS A 547 20.49 10.60 2.55
C LYS A 547 21.87 11.23 2.69
N ILE A 548 22.92 10.44 2.48
CA ILE A 548 24.32 10.86 2.66
C ILE A 548 25.07 11.08 1.35
N ALA A 549 24.63 10.44 0.26
CA ALA A 549 25.13 10.70 -1.09
C ALA A 549 24.04 10.45 -2.14
N ASP A 550 24.21 11.07 -3.31
CA ASP A 550 23.29 10.96 -4.45
C ASP A 550 24.08 10.66 -5.72
N GLY A 551 23.43 9.94 -6.63
CA GLY A 551 23.89 9.68 -7.96
C GLY A 551 22.70 9.55 -8.92
N SER A 552 22.98 9.43 -10.21
CA SER A 552 21.95 9.22 -11.22
C SER A 552 22.47 8.43 -12.40
N VAL A 553 21.60 7.63 -13.00
CA VAL A 553 21.80 7.08 -14.34
C VAL A 553 20.97 7.93 -15.31
N LYS A 554 21.63 8.54 -16.29
CA LYS A 554 20.99 9.36 -17.30
C LYS A 554 20.94 8.59 -18.62
N LEU A 555 19.74 8.38 -19.13
CA LEU A 555 19.50 7.80 -20.44
C LEU A 555 19.20 8.94 -21.43
N THR A 556 20.03 9.08 -22.45
CA THR A 556 19.77 9.97 -23.58
C THR A 556 19.12 9.17 -24.71
N ILE A 557 17.95 9.61 -25.16
CA ILE A 557 17.19 8.92 -26.21
C ILE A 557 17.54 9.54 -27.55
N GLY A 558 18.25 8.79 -28.39
CA GLY A 558 18.73 9.26 -29.68
C GLY A 558 17.62 9.56 -30.68
N TYR A 559 17.93 10.44 -31.63
CA TYR A 559 17.09 10.79 -32.79
C TYR A 559 17.96 11.10 -34.01
N LEU A 560 17.38 11.05 -35.20
CA LEU A 560 18.05 11.47 -36.43
C LEU A 560 17.05 12.08 -37.41
N ASN A 561 17.25 13.35 -37.73
CA ASN A 561 16.42 14.12 -38.66
C ASN A 561 17.11 14.25 -40.02
N PHE A 562 16.31 14.22 -41.09
CA PHE A 562 16.77 14.36 -42.46
C PHE A 562 16.28 15.67 -43.08
N ASP A 563 17.13 16.31 -43.88
CA ASP A 563 16.77 17.50 -44.65
C ASP A 563 15.91 17.16 -45.88
N GLU A 564 15.40 18.19 -46.57
CA GLU A 564 14.55 18.05 -47.76
C GLU A 564 15.22 17.32 -48.94
N ASP A 565 16.56 17.21 -48.94
CA ASP A 565 17.36 16.50 -49.95
C ASP A 565 17.71 15.07 -49.53
N GLY A 566 17.26 14.62 -48.34
CA GLY A 566 17.53 13.32 -47.76
C GLY A 566 18.93 13.18 -47.14
N GLY A 567 19.62 14.29 -46.89
CA GLY A 567 20.84 14.37 -46.09
C GLY A 567 20.53 14.42 -44.59
N VAL A 568 21.51 14.11 -43.74
CA VAL A 568 21.35 14.23 -42.27
C VAL A 568 21.39 15.71 -41.88
N GLU A 569 20.32 16.20 -41.26
CA GLU A 569 20.20 17.57 -40.78
C GLU A 569 20.73 17.72 -39.35
N ASP A 570 20.25 16.88 -38.43
CA ASP A 570 20.58 16.89 -37.01
C ASP A 570 20.35 15.51 -36.39
N GLY A 571 21.07 15.16 -35.33
CA GLY A 571 20.88 13.88 -34.65
C GLY A 571 21.69 13.72 -33.38
N LEU A 572 21.18 12.85 -32.52
CA LEU A 572 21.72 12.49 -31.21
C LEU A 572 21.76 10.96 -31.11
N ALA A 573 22.86 10.41 -30.60
CA ALA A 573 22.97 8.98 -30.38
C ALA A 573 22.40 8.60 -29.01
N ASP A 574 22.00 7.33 -28.86
CA ASP A 574 21.68 6.77 -27.55
C ASP A 574 22.93 6.73 -26.66
N SER A 575 22.81 7.18 -25.42
CA SER A 575 23.89 7.08 -24.43
C SER A 575 23.35 6.84 -23.03
N ILE A 576 24.16 6.16 -22.21
CA ILE A 576 23.93 6.05 -20.77
C ILE A 576 25.11 6.71 -20.07
N ASP A 577 24.82 7.70 -19.24
CA ASP A 577 25.81 8.39 -18.42
C ASP A 577 25.53 8.09 -16.95
N TYR A 578 26.56 7.65 -16.23
CA TYR A 578 26.47 7.30 -14.82
C TYR A 578 27.14 8.40 -13.99
N ASP A 579 26.38 9.02 -13.07
CA ASP A 579 26.88 9.98 -12.08
C ASP A 579 26.87 9.31 -10.70
N TYR A 580 28.05 8.93 -10.20
CA TYR A 580 28.18 8.09 -9.00
C TYR A 580 29.42 8.40 -8.15
N ASP A 581 30.17 9.46 -8.46
CA ASP A 581 31.42 9.81 -7.77
C ASP A 581 31.21 9.99 -6.26
N GLN A 582 30.11 10.66 -5.86
CA GLN A 582 29.79 10.86 -4.45
C GLN A 582 29.49 9.54 -3.73
N ILE A 583 28.82 8.60 -4.40
CA ILE A 583 28.51 7.28 -3.84
C ILE A 583 29.82 6.55 -3.53
N ILE A 584 30.76 6.57 -4.48
CA ILE A 584 32.08 5.93 -4.33
C ILE A 584 32.90 6.57 -3.21
N GLU A 585 32.96 7.91 -3.14
CA GLU A 585 33.70 8.62 -2.09
C GLU A 585 33.19 8.25 -0.69
N VAL A 586 31.87 8.08 -0.51
CA VAL A 586 31.29 7.69 0.78
C VAL A 586 31.60 6.23 1.10
N ILE A 587 31.45 5.31 0.13
CA ILE A 587 31.78 3.89 0.33
C ILE A 587 33.28 3.71 0.65
N ASP A 588 34.18 4.44 -0.03
CA ASP A 588 35.62 4.35 0.20
C ASP A 588 36.02 4.83 1.60
N ARG A 589 35.37 5.91 2.09
CA ARG A 589 35.56 6.38 3.47
C ARG A 589 35.06 5.34 4.47
N PHE A 590 33.89 4.76 4.24
CA PHE A 590 33.34 3.70 5.08
C PHE A 590 34.28 2.49 5.13
N ILE A 591 34.74 1.99 3.98
CA ILE A 591 35.73 0.91 3.90
C ILE A 591 37.02 1.24 4.65
N SER A 592 37.50 2.48 4.55
CA SER A 592 38.72 2.91 5.25
C SER A 592 38.57 2.81 6.77
N GLU A 593 37.41 3.23 7.30
CA GLU A 593 37.08 3.11 8.72
C GLU A 593 37.00 1.64 9.15
N GLN A 594 36.32 0.79 8.37
CA GLN A 594 36.22 -0.64 8.67
C GLN A 594 37.58 -1.35 8.58
N THR A 595 38.42 -0.98 7.62
CA THR A 595 39.79 -1.53 7.47
C THR A 595 40.65 -1.22 8.70
N GLU A 596 40.51 -0.02 9.29
CA GLU A 596 41.23 0.32 10.52
C GLU A 596 40.78 -0.56 11.70
N GLN A 597 39.48 -0.85 11.81
CA GLN A 597 38.95 -1.75 12.83
C GLN A 597 39.51 -3.17 12.68
N VAL A 598 39.46 -3.73 11.46
CA VAL A 598 40.02 -5.06 11.17
C VAL A 598 41.52 -5.09 11.47
N GLY A 599 42.28 -4.08 11.04
CA GLY A 599 43.72 -3.99 11.30
C GLY A 599 44.08 -3.83 12.79
N ASN A 600 43.19 -3.30 13.62
CA ASN A 600 43.36 -3.31 15.06
C ASN A 600 43.15 -4.71 15.64
N GLU A 601 42.11 -5.40 15.18
CA GLU A 601 41.81 -6.77 15.60
C GLU A 601 42.92 -7.76 15.18
N GLU A 602 43.48 -7.63 13.98
CA GLU A 602 44.61 -8.43 13.50
C GLU A 602 45.83 -8.35 14.43
N LYS A 603 46.12 -7.17 15.00
CA LYS A 603 47.22 -7.01 15.96
C LYS A 603 46.96 -7.80 17.24
N ILE A 604 45.71 -7.81 17.72
CA ILE A 604 45.29 -8.61 18.88
C ILE A 604 45.52 -10.08 18.59
N ILE A 605 45.00 -10.56 17.46
CA ILE A 605 45.12 -11.95 17.04
C ILE A 605 46.59 -12.36 16.86
N GLY A 606 47.44 -11.48 16.32
CA GLY A 606 48.89 -11.73 16.22
C GLY A 606 49.53 -11.96 17.59
N ILE A 607 49.19 -11.15 18.59
CA ILE A 607 49.68 -11.30 19.97
C ILE A 607 49.19 -12.62 20.59
N ILE A 608 47.92 -12.97 20.36
CA ILE A 608 47.32 -14.21 20.85
C ILE A 608 48.01 -15.43 20.24
N LYS A 609 48.19 -15.45 18.90
CA LYS A 609 48.86 -16.54 18.19
C LYS A 609 50.31 -16.73 18.66
N GLU A 610 51.05 -15.65 18.94
CA GLU A 610 52.41 -15.73 19.51
C GLU A 610 52.46 -16.27 20.95
N ALA A 611 51.38 -16.15 21.71
CA ALA A 611 51.32 -16.60 23.10
C ALA A 611 50.90 -18.07 23.22
N ILE A 612 50.10 -18.57 22.27
CA ILE A 612 49.55 -19.94 22.25
C ILE A 612 50.41 -20.89 21.38
N GLY A 613 51.01 -20.38 20.30
CA GLY A 613 51.96 -21.12 19.45
C GLY A 613 53.34 -21.28 20.06
#